data_AF-A0A811REF0-F1
#
_entry.id   AF-A0A811REF0-F1
#
_cell.length_a   1.000
_cell.length_b   1.000
_cell.length_c   1.000
_cell.angle_alpha   90.00
_cell.angle_beta   90.00
_cell.angle_gamma   90.00
#
_symmetry.space_group_name_H-M   'P 1'
#
loop_
_entity.id
_entity.type
_entity.pdbx_description
1 polymer ?
#
loop_
_entity_poly.entity_id
_entity_poly.type
_entity_poly.pdbx_seq_one_letter_code
_entity_poly.pdbx_strand_id
1 'polypeptide(L)'
;MTGAKLPRLHPASWATDLLLSEVCSDKNRCIFIIGMYSLWMQRNSRRHGEAVKPIRLAVQWAIDTAYDLWLLSTPQQQTVSQRTAAAWRPPPEGWFKCNTDGAFYPQRGRGATGVVLRGNTGIFNAGCARWYPHGLDALTMEALAFRGRDSCKG
;
A
#
# COMPACT_ATOMS: atom_id res chain seq x y z
N MET A 1 -5.00 2.69 35.13
CA MET A 1 -4.22 3.00 33.91
C MET A 1 -2.75 2.75 34.20
N THR A 2 -2.19 1.65 33.71
CA THR A 2 -0.77 1.32 33.85
C THR A 2 0.01 2.05 32.75
N GLY A 3 0.63 3.18 33.08
CA GLY A 3 1.50 3.91 32.17
C GLY A 3 2.87 3.24 32.03
N ALA A 4 3.44 3.25 30.82
CA ALA A 4 4.81 2.78 30.58
C ALA A 4 5.81 3.91 30.88
N LYS A 5 6.84 3.62 31.68
CA LYS A 5 7.90 4.58 32.00
C LYS A 5 8.98 4.53 30.93
N LEU A 6 9.31 5.68 30.33
CA LEU A 6 10.36 5.77 29.32
C LEU A 6 11.71 5.37 29.95
N PRO A 7 12.44 4.39 29.37
CA PRO A 7 13.78 4.03 29.84
C PRO A 7 14.76 5.17 29.57
N ARG A 8 15.94 5.11 30.21
CA ARG A 8 17.03 6.05 29.90
C ARG A 8 17.59 5.68 28.53
N LEU A 9 17.42 6.57 27.55
CA LEU A 9 17.91 6.42 26.19
C LEU A 9 19.12 7.33 25.98
N HIS A 10 20.10 6.88 25.20
CA HIS A 10 21.27 7.69 24.89
C HIS A 10 20.90 8.79 23.87
N PRO A 11 21.30 10.06 24.07
CA PRO A 11 20.83 11.18 23.23
C PRO A 11 21.12 11.04 21.73
N ALA A 12 22.21 10.37 21.34
CA ALA A 12 22.59 10.21 19.94
C ALA A 12 22.08 8.90 19.31
N SER A 13 21.69 7.91 20.11
CA SER A 13 21.28 6.58 19.63
C SER A 13 19.89 6.18 20.14
N TRP A 14 19.12 7.11 20.69
CA TRP A 14 17.83 6.83 21.34
C TRP A 14 16.87 6.02 20.45
N ALA A 15 16.92 6.26 19.13
CA ALA A 15 16.06 5.57 18.18
C ALA A 15 16.44 4.08 18.04
N THR A 16 17.73 3.76 17.98
CA THR A 16 18.21 2.38 17.93
C THR A 16 18.07 1.69 19.28
N ASP A 17 18.35 2.40 20.37
CA ASP A 17 18.21 1.89 21.74
C ASP A 17 16.78 1.40 22.00
N LEU A 18 15.79 2.13 21.50
CA LEU A 18 14.37 1.80 21.67
C LEU A 18 13.97 0.49 20.95
N LEU A 19 14.70 0.12 19.89
CA LEU A 19 14.48 -1.12 19.14
C LEU A 19 15.12 -2.34 19.80
N LEU A 20 16.05 -2.15 20.75
CA LEU A 20 16.71 -3.25 21.45
C LEU A 20 15.75 -3.91 22.45
N SER A 21 15.74 -5.25 22.44
CA SER A 21 14.98 -6.08 23.38
C SER A 21 15.42 -5.90 24.83
N GLU A 22 16.66 -5.48 25.04
CA GLU A 22 17.26 -5.28 26.37
C GLU A 22 16.78 -4.00 27.07
N VAL A 23 16.28 -3.01 26.30
CA VAL A 23 15.95 -1.67 26.82
C VAL A 23 14.50 -1.58 27.30
N CYS A 24 13.56 -2.23 26.59
CA CYS A 24 12.17 -2.31 27.01
C CYS A 24 11.45 -3.52 26.39
N SER A 25 10.39 -3.99 27.06
CA SER A 25 9.53 -5.05 26.54
C SER A 25 8.84 -4.64 25.25
N ASP A 26 8.47 -5.61 24.42
CA ASP A 26 7.80 -5.33 23.13
C ASP A 26 6.52 -4.50 23.31
N LYS A 27 5.75 -4.76 24.37
CA LYS A 27 4.58 -3.96 24.72
C LYS A 27 4.94 -2.48 24.96
N ASN A 28 5.97 -2.21 25.76
CA ASN A 28 6.40 -0.85 26.04
C ASN A 28 7.02 -0.19 24.80
N ARG A 29 7.78 -0.94 24.01
CA ARG A 29 8.33 -0.50 22.72
C ARG A 29 7.22 -0.03 21.78
N CYS A 30 6.18 -0.84 21.60
CA CYS A 30 5.03 -0.47 20.77
C CYS A 30 4.36 0.82 21.28
N ILE A 31 4.13 0.94 22.59
CA ILE A 31 3.55 2.15 23.18
C ILE A 31 4.42 3.38 22.88
N PHE A 32 5.75 3.28 23.01
CA PHE A 32 6.65 4.40 22.75
C PHE A 32 6.70 4.77 21.26
N ILE A 33 6.85 3.80 20.37
CA ILE A 33 6.90 4.05 18.91
C ILE A 33 5.61 4.71 18.45
N ILE A 34 4.46 4.15 18.82
CA ILE A 34 3.15 4.67 18.42
C ILE A 34 2.91 6.06 19.03
N GLY A 35 3.25 6.25 20.30
CA GLY A 35 3.15 7.56 20.95
C GLY A 35 4.01 8.63 20.28
N MET A 36 5.27 8.31 19.98
CA MET A 36 6.19 9.22 19.26
C MET A 36 5.69 9.53 17.85
N TYR A 37 5.19 8.53 17.13
CA TYR A 37 4.61 8.71 15.79
C TYR A 37 3.39 9.62 15.81
N SER A 38 2.45 9.41 16.74
CA SER A 38 1.25 10.26 16.87
C SER A 38 1.61 11.71 17.20
N LEU A 39 2.60 11.94 18.07
CA LEU A 39 3.10 13.28 18.38
C LEU A 39 3.79 13.93 17.17
N TRP A 40 4.61 13.17 16.45
CA TRP A 40 5.27 13.64 15.22
C TRP A 40 4.24 14.03 14.16
N MET A 41 3.22 13.20 13.93
CA MET A 41 2.12 13.48 13.01
C MET A 41 1.36 14.75 13.39
N GLN A 42 1.02 14.93 14.68
CA GLN A 42 0.32 16.13 15.14
C GLN A 42 1.18 17.39 14.97
N ARG A 43 2.48 17.32 15.25
CA ARG A 43 3.41 18.41 15.00
C ARG A 43 3.52 18.75 13.51
N ASN A 44 3.60 17.72 12.66
CA ASN A 44 3.77 17.92 11.23
C ASN A 44 2.51 18.53 10.59
N SER A 45 1.33 18.03 10.96
CA SER A 45 0.02 18.58 10.56
C SER A 45 -0.08 20.08 10.88
N ARG A 46 0.33 20.51 12.09
CA ARG A 46 0.38 21.94 12.46
C ARG A 46 1.35 22.74 11.59
N ARG A 47 2.53 22.18 11.26
CA ARG A 47 3.53 22.85 10.41
C ARG A 47 3.02 23.04 8.98
N HIS A 48 2.18 22.15 8.50
CA HIS A 48 1.57 22.21 7.16
C HIS A 48 0.29 23.05 7.10
N GLY A 49 -0.06 23.78 8.18
CA GLY A 49 -1.19 24.70 8.20
C GLY A 49 -2.56 24.02 8.39
N GLU A 50 -2.59 22.73 8.76
CA GLU A 50 -3.84 22.09 9.18
C GLU A 50 -4.33 22.67 10.52
N ALA A 51 -5.64 22.63 10.73
CA ALA A 51 -6.25 23.06 11.97
C ALA A 51 -5.70 22.26 13.18
N VAL A 52 -5.54 22.95 14.31
CA VAL A 52 -5.05 22.33 15.55
C VAL A 52 -6.07 21.30 16.03
N LYS A 53 -5.73 20.02 15.87
CA LYS A 53 -6.56 18.91 16.34
C LYS A 53 -6.41 18.74 17.87
N PRO A 54 -7.50 18.46 18.61
CA PRO A 54 -7.44 18.20 20.05
C PRO A 54 -6.50 17.04 20.38
N ILE A 55 -5.83 17.11 21.53
CA ILE A 55 -4.90 16.05 21.97
C ILE A 55 -5.59 14.68 22.10
N ARG A 56 -6.90 14.68 22.44
CA ARG A 56 -7.71 13.46 22.48
C ARG A 56 -7.70 12.69 21.15
N LEU A 57 -7.66 13.40 20.02
CA LEU A 57 -7.63 12.75 18.71
C LEU A 57 -6.29 12.06 18.46
N ALA A 58 -5.17 12.66 18.90
CA ALA A 58 -3.85 12.03 18.81
C ALA A 58 -3.76 10.78 19.71
N VAL A 59 -4.39 10.83 20.89
CA VAL A 59 -4.52 9.66 21.79
C VAL A 59 -5.37 8.58 21.13
N GLN A 60 -6.49 8.95 20.50
CA GLN A 60 -7.36 7.99 19.83
C GLN A 60 -6.64 7.32 18.66
N TRP A 61 -5.94 8.08 17.81
CA TRP A 61 -5.09 7.53 16.76
C TRP A 61 -4.01 6.58 17.29
N ALA A 62 -3.39 6.91 18.43
CA ALA A 62 -2.42 6.03 19.05
C ALA A 62 -3.06 4.70 19.51
N ILE A 63 -4.28 4.76 20.07
CA ILE A 63 -5.02 3.56 20.48
C ILE A 63 -5.41 2.72 19.26
N ASP A 64 -5.98 3.35 18.23
CA ASP A 64 -6.42 2.67 17.01
C ASP A 64 -5.23 2.02 16.29
N THR A 65 -4.11 2.74 16.15
CA THR A 65 -2.88 2.20 15.54
C THR A 65 -2.30 1.04 16.36
N ALA A 66 -2.35 1.12 17.69
CA ALA A 66 -1.89 0.03 18.55
C ALA A 66 -2.78 -1.21 18.44
N TYR A 67 -4.09 -0.99 18.30
CA TYR A 67 -5.07 -2.05 18.07
C TYR A 67 -4.87 -2.72 16.71
N ASP A 68 -4.71 -1.93 15.65
CA ASP A 68 -4.45 -2.44 14.29
C ASP A 68 -3.14 -3.23 14.24
N LEU A 69 -2.07 -2.72 14.86
CA LEU A 69 -0.80 -3.42 14.93
C LEU A 69 -0.92 -4.73 15.71
N TRP A 70 -1.66 -4.74 16.82
CA TRP A 70 -1.94 -5.95 17.59
C TRP A 70 -2.74 -6.97 16.77
N LEU A 71 -3.74 -6.51 16.01
CA LEU A 71 -4.55 -7.37 15.14
C LEU A 71 -3.70 -8.01 14.03
N LEU A 72 -2.79 -7.25 13.43
CA LEU A 72 -1.88 -7.72 12.38
C LEU A 72 -0.75 -8.63 12.89
N SER A 73 -0.29 -8.40 14.13
CA SER A 73 0.81 -9.15 14.74
C SER A 73 0.37 -10.39 15.51
N THR A 74 -0.91 -10.46 15.89
CA THR A 74 -1.49 -11.68 16.44
C THR A 74 -1.58 -12.68 15.30
N PRO A 75 -0.96 -13.88 15.40
CA PRO A 75 -1.19 -14.94 14.44
C PRO A 75 -2.66 -15.31 14.55
N GLN A 76 -3.49 -14.69 13.73
CA GLN A 76 -4.82 -15.17 13.47
C GLN A 76 -4.60 -16.63 13.05
N GLN A 77 -5.21 -17.59 13.76
CA GLN A 77 -5.46 -18.91 13.22
C GLN A 77 -6.40 -18.72 12.02
N GLN A 78 -5.90 -18.04 10.99
CA GLN A 78 -6.37 -18.25 9.66
C GLN A 78 -5.98 -19.70 9.41
N THR A 79 -6.98 -20.57 9.44
CA THR A 79 -7.06 -21.61 8.43
C THR A 79 -7.00 -20.92 7.07
N VAL A 80 -5.83 -20.39 6.72
CA VAL A 80 -5.45 -20.13 5.35
C VAL A 80 -5.44 -21.53 4.78
N SER A 81 -6.58 -21.99 4.24
CA SER A 81 -6.44 -22.79 3.02
C SER A 81 -5.47 -21.97 2.20
N GLN A 82 -4.29 -22.53 1.92
CA GLN A 82 -3.27 -21.87 1.11
C GLN A 82 -3.95 -21.50 -0.20
N ARG A 83 -4.59 -20.33 -0.24
CA ARG A 83 -4.71 -19.51 -1.42
C ARG A 83 -3.27 -19.11 -1.63
N THR A 84 -2.54 -20.04 -2.25
CA THR A 84 -1.37 -19.73 -3.03
C THR A 84 -1.77 -18.48 -3.80
N ALA A 85 -1.24 -17.33 -3.38
CA ALA A 85 -1.37 -16.13 -4.18
C ALA A 85 -0.88 -16.57 -5.55
N ALA A 86 -1.78 -16.61 -6.52
CA ALA A 86 -1.50 -17.25 -7.80
C ALA A 86 -0.39 -16.44 -8.45
N ALA A 87 0.86 -16.89 -8.26
CA ALA A 87 2.00 -16.27 -8.89
C ALA A 87 1.76 -16.33 -10.40
N TRP A 88 2.05 -15.23 -11.08
CA TRP A 88 1.87 -15.17 -12.53
C TRP A 88 2.65 -16.29 -13.19
N ARG A 89 1.98 -17.12 -13.99
CA ARG A 89 2.62 -18.18 -14.80
C ARG A 89 2.41 -17.90 -16.28
N PRO A 90 3.36 -18.25 -17.15
CA PRO A 90 3.12 -18.20 -18.58
C PRO A 90 1.94 -19.11 -18.98
N PRO A 91 1.22 -18.80 -20.07
CA PRO A 91 0.13 -19.63 -20.57
C PRO A 91 0.66 -20.98 -21.13
N PRO A 92 -0.22 -21.98 -21.30
CA PRO A 92 0.13 -23.22 -22.00
C PRO A 92 0.57 -22.97 -23.45
N GLU A 93 1.24 -23.96 -24.04
CA GLU A 93 1.58 -23.94 -25.47
C GLU A 93 0.33 -23.79 -26.35
N GLY A 94 0.43 -22.99 -27.41
CA GLY A 94 -0.70 -22.62 -28.27
C GLY A 94 -1.62 -21.52 -27.71
N TRP A 95 -1.37 -21.01 -26.50
CA TRP A 95 -2.15 -19.93 -25.89
C TRP A 95 -1.34 -18.64 -25.72
N PHE A 96 -2.05 -17.52 -25.80
CA PHE A 96 -1.52 -16.21 -25.43
C PHE A 96 -2.20 -15.71 -24.16
N LYS A 97 -1.42 -15.08 -23.29
CA LYS A 97 -1.95 -14.30 -22.17
C LYS A 97 -1.99 -12.84 -22.56
N CYS A 98 -3.17 -12.24 -22.43
CA CYS A 98 -3.43 -10.85 -22.74
C CYS A 98 -3.61 -10.05 -21.45
N ASN A 99 -2.65 -9.16 -21.17
CA ASN A 99 -2.72 -8.20 -20.08
C ASN A 99 -3.21 -6.87 -20.64
N THR A 100 -4.23 -6.27 -20.02
CA THR A 100 -4.79 -4.97 -20.41
C THR A 100 -4.73 -4.01 -19.24
N ASP A 101 -4.47 -2.74 -19.50
CA ASP A 101 -4.37 -1.70 -18.47
C ASP A 101 -4.88 -0.35 -18.99
N GLY A 102 -5.57 0.40 -18.14
CA GLY A 102 -6.11 1.72 -18.43
C GLY A 102 -5.43 2.82 -17.61
N ALA A 103 -4.83 3.80 -18.28
CA ALA A 103 -4.26 4.98 -17.64
C ALA A 103 -5.19 6.19 -17.79
N PHE A 104 -5.39 6.95 -16.71
CA PHE A 104 -6.17 8.19 -16.73
C PHE A 104 -5.38 9.37 -16.16
N TYR A 105 -5.45 10.52 -16.83
CA TYR A 105 -4.82 11.76 -16.42
C TYR A 105 -5.88 12.83 -16.13
N PRO A 106 -6.29 12.99 -14.85
CA PRO A 106 -7.43 13.82 -14.46
C PRO A 106 -7.29 15.29 -14.85
N GLN A 107 -6.08 15.85 -14.73
CA GLN A 107 -5.80 17.27 -14.95
C GLN A 107 -6.10 17.74 -16.38
N ARG A 108 -6.05 16.84 -17.37
CA ARG A 108 -6.38 17.15 -18.77
C ARG A 108 -7.60 16.38 -19.29
N GLY A 109 -8.24 15.58 -18.44
CA GLY A 109 -9.34 14.70 -18.82
C GLY A 109 -8.96 13.74 -19.95
N ARG A 110 -7.71 13.25 -19.99
CA ARG A 110 -7.21 12.34 -21.04
C ARG A 110 -7.00 10.95 -20.49
N GLY A 111 -7.06 9.95 -21.35
CA GLY A 111 -6.73 8.58 -20.98
C GLY A 111 -5.93 7.86 -22.04
N ALA A 112 -5.36 6.72 -21.67
CA ALA A 112 -4.77 5.77 -22.59
C ALA A 112 -5.15 4.34 -22.17
N THR A 113 -5.20 3.43 -23.14
CA THR A 113 -5.29 2.00 -22.87
C THR A 113 -4.06 1.31 -23.42
N GLY A 114 -3.65 0.23 -22.77
CA GLY A 114 -2.55 -0.62 -23.17
C GLY A 114 -2.96 -2.09 -23.16
N VAL A 115 -2.42 -2.85 -24.10
CA VAL A 115 -2.59 -4.30 -24.20
C VAL A 115 -1.22 -4.91 -24.47
N VAL A 116 -0.91 -6.02 -23.78
CA VAL A 116 0.31 -6.80 -23.96
C VAL A 116 -0.04 -8.28 -24.09
N LEU A 117 0.40 -8.90 -25.18
CA LEU A 117 0.30 -10.32 -25.45
C LEU A 117 1.63 -11.01 -25.13
N ARG A 118 1.55 -12.08 -24.33
CA ARG A 118 2.70 -12.94 -23.98
C ARG A 118 2.41 -14.39 -24.34
N GLY A 119 3.38 -15.06 -24.97
CA GLY A 119 3.31 -16.47 -25.33
C GLY A 119 3.65 -17.41 -24.16
N ASN A 120 3.76 -18.71 -24.47
CA ASN A 120 4.02 -19.79 -23.52
C ASN A 120 5.39 -19.75 -22.82
N THR A 121 6.37 -19.02 -23.36
CA THR A 121 7.65 -18.73 -22.71
C THR A 121 7.56 -17.56 -21.73
N GLY A 122 6.40 -16.88 -21.68
CA GLY A 122 6.18 -15.67 -20.91
C GLY A 122 6.84 -14.41 -21.48
N ILE A 123 7.47 -14.53 -22.65
CA ILE A 123 8.10 -13.44 -23.40
C ILE A 123 7.01 -12.57 -24.05
N PHE A 124 7.34 -11.29 -24.26
CA PHE A 124 6.50 -10.35 -25.01
C PHE A 124 6.43 -10.76 -26.48
N ASN A 125 5.21 -10.88 -27.02
CA ASN A 125 4.99 -11.20 -28.42
C ASN A 125 4.47 -9.98 -29.20
N ALA A 126 3.50 -9.26 -28.63
CA ALA A 126 2.91 -8.09 -29.25
C ALA A 126 2.25 -7.20 -28.21
N GLY A 127 1.98 -5.94 -28.56
CA GLY A 127 1.22 -5.03 -27.73
C GLY A 127 0.67 -3.88 -28.53
N CYS A 128 -0.38 -3.25 -28.01
CA CYS A 128 -0.99 -2.08 -28.61
C CYS A 128 -1.31 -1.06 -27.51
N ALA A 129 -1.18 0.22 -27.83
CA ALA A 129 -1.56 1.32 -26.95
C ALA A 129 -2.43 2.32 -27.72
N ARG A 130 -3.46 2.85 -27.07
CA ARG A 130 -4.41 3.79 -27.69
C ARG A 130 -4.65 4.99 -26.78
N TRP A 131 -4.49 6.18 -27.34
CA TRP A 131 -4.79 7.43 -26.65
C TRP A 131 -6.24 7.85 -26.85
N TYR A 132 -6.83 8.38 -25.78
CA TYR A 132 -8.17 8.92 -25.74
C TYR A 132 -8.10 10.40 -25.36
N PRO A 133 -8.58 11.31 -26.23
CA PRO A 133 -8.57 12.75 -25.95
C PRO A 133 -9.48 13.12 -24.78
N HIS A 134 -10.49 12.29 -24.50
CA HIS A 134 -11.45 12.45 -23.42
C HIS A 134 -11.60 11.12 -22.66
N GLY A 135 -11.02 11.04 -21.47
CA GLY A 135 -11.24 9.97 -20.49
C GLY A 135 -12.16 10.45 -19.38
N LEU A 136 -13.03 9.58 -18.86
CA LEU A 136 -13.96 9.91 -17.78
C LEU A 136 -13.29 9.74 -16.40
N ASP A 137 -12.76 8.55 -16.15
CA ASP A 137 -12.02 8.20 -14.93
C ASP A 137 -11.13 6.97 -15.17
N ALA A 138 -10.33 6.60 -14.16
CA ALA A 138 -9.45 5.44 -14.23
C ALA A 138 -10.23 4.14 -14.48
N LEU A 139 -11.36 3.94 -13.82
CA LEU A 139 -12.17 2.72 -13.94
C LEU A 139 -12.70 2.51 -15.36
N THR A 140 -13.14 3.59 -16.00
CA THR A 140 -13.60 3.59 -17.39
C THR A 140 -12.45 3.28 -18.33
N MET A 141 -11.25 3.82 -18.08
CA MET A 141 -10.08 3.52 -18.90
C MET A 141 -9.69 2.04 -18.81
N GLU A 142 -9.79 1.42 -17.63
CA GLU A 142 -9.58 -0.02 -17.46
C GLU A 142 -10.59 -0.84 -18.26
N ALA A 143 -11.88 -0.49 -18.16
CA ALA A 143 -12.94 -1.15 -18.93
C ALA A 143 -12.73 -1.01 -20.45
N LEU A 144 -12.27 0.16 -20.90
CA LEU A 144 -11.91 0.40 -22.30
C LEU A 144 -10.69 -0.42 -22.74
N ALA A 145 -9.70 -0.62 -21.87
CA ALA A 145 -8.55 -1.46 -22.14
C ALA A 145 -8.96 -2.93 -22.36
N PHE A 146 -9.89 -3.44 -21.55
CA PHE A 146 -10.47 -4.76 -21.74
C PHE A 146 -11.25 -4.89 -23.06
N ARG A 147 -11.92 -3.82 -23.51
CA ARG A 147 -12.65 -3.80 -24.79
C ARG A 147 -11.73 -3.69 -26.01
N GLY A 148 -10.56 -3.06 -25.87
CA GLY A 148 -9.60 -2.82 -26.96
C GLY A 148 -8.80 -4.04 -27.43
N ARG A 149 -9.02 -5.23 -26.86
CA ARG A 149 -8.26 -6.46 -27.15
C ARG A 149 -8.29 -6.89 -28.63
N ASP A 150 -9.30 -6.46 -29.39
CA ASP A 150 -9.45 -6.75 -30.82
C ASP A 150 -8.62 -5.84 -31.74
N SER A 151 -7.98 -4.81 -31.19
CA SER A 151 -7.22 -3.81 -31.97
C SER A 151 -5.75 -4.18 -32.19
N CYS A 152 -5.25 -5.20 -31.49
CA CYS A 152 -3.92 -5.76 -31.71
C CYS A 152 -3.97 -6.71 -32.92
N LYS A 153 -4.04 -6.16 -34.15
CA LYS A 153 -3.82 -6.93 -35.38
C LYS A 153 -2.30 -6.95 -35.66
N GLY A 154 -1.71 -8.13 -35.58
CA GLY A 154 -0.43 -8.44 -36.21
C GLY A 154 -0.64 -8.85 -37.65
#